data_AF-A0A349UKP1-F1
#
_entry.id   AF-A0A349UKP1-F1
#
_cell.length_a   1.000
_cell.length_b   1.000
_cell.length_c   1.000
_cell.angle_alpha   90.00
_cell.angle_beta   90.00
_cell.angle_gamma   90.00
#
_symmetry.space_group_name_H-M   'P 1'
#
loop_
_entity.id
_entity.type
_entity.pdbx_description
1 polymer ?
#
loop_
_entity_poly.entity_id
_entity_poly.type
_entity_poly.pdbx_seq_one_letter_code
_entity_poly.pdbx_strand_id
1 'polypeptide(L)'
;MRRIAILLGAAACLAAPVGAPAAEPASQPATQPAASYPRIAMFWSLADSLDPPLEKPDNYARHAIIVEDLYDLGFRWTWHRYHAMVETLKPESFPQGRLSLAEIRRRNPAAIVLLEVFFFEEHAKGYPEDHPWWLRNKQGKRVRFWPGTWQCDLTRADYIGHVARRIEAVYQAAGGQAGIFLDNLRFDASSKASWTALLQEVRKRCGDDLVILVNAGWDSDDLEWIAPLVNGIQYEDAVHHTGKKDPEAFYTRIAKFDRLCRKPRCGVNEVYGKRDDAATRTRELLRTLVYTDLAYLYADSTQGHKHAWYELWNVRLGSPAGEPPAPKPATLARREFEHGTVLWLPGDAQSPAVVALGGPRVEAVSGKTVREV
;
A
#
# COMPACT_ATOMS: atom_id res chain seq x y z
N MET A 1 -17.66 -3.97 -63.23
CA MET A 1 -18.65 -3.08 -63.89
C MET A 1 -20.04 -3.48 -63.44
N ARG A 2 -20.81 -2.51 -62.90
CA ARG A 2 -22.30 -2.37 -62.84
C ARG A 2 -23.12 -3.66 -62.57
N ARG A 3 -24.04 -3.74 -61.60
CA ARG A 3 -25.21 -2.85 -61.40
C ARG A 3 -25.82 -3.04 -60.00
N ILE A 4 -26.09 -1.89 -59.39
CA ILE A 4 -27.22 -1.51 -58.55
C ILE A 4 -28.47 -2.39 -58.70
N ALA A 5 -29.10 -2.75 -57.56
CA ALA A 5 -30.54 -2.94 -57.43
C ALA A 5 -31.02 -2.31 -56.12
N ILE A 6 -31.96 -1.38 -56.24
CA ILE A 6 -32.68 -0.70 -55.14
C ILE A 6 -33.93 -1.53 -54.85
N LEU A 7 -34.21 -1.80 -53.58
CA LEU A 7 -35.50 -2.31 -53.12
C LEU A 7 -35.98 -1.47 -51.94
N LEU A 8 -37.04 -0.70 -52.23
CA LEU A 8 -37.89 -0.01 -51.27
C LEU A 8 -38.83 -1.05 -50.62
N GLY A 9 -38.91 -1.04 -49.28
CA GLY A 9 -39.80 -1.90 -48.51
C GLY A 9 -40.36 -1.17 -47.30
N ALA A 10 -41.65 -0.85 -47.41
CA ALA A 10 -42.64 -0.34 -46.46
C ALA A 10 -42.24 -0.14 -44.98
N ALA A 11 -42.52 1.07 -44.49
CA ALA A 11 -42.61 1.40 -43.07
C ALA A 11 -43.82 0.71 -42.42
N ALA A 12 -43.56 -0.18 -41.46
CA ALA A 12 -44.56 -0.64 -40.49
C ALA A 12 -44.26 0.05 -39.15
N CYS A 13 -45.16 0.93 -38.72
CA CYS A 13 -45.15 1.48 -37.36
C CYS A 13 -45.55 0.38 -36.38
N LEU A 14 -44.57 -0.27 -35.76
CA LEU A 14 -44.77 -1.06 -34.56
C LEU A 14 -44.45 -0.18 -33.36
N ALA A 15 -45.47 0.09 -32.54
CA ALA A 15 -45.30 0.73 -31.24
C ALA A 15 -44.46 -0.18 -30.34
N ALA A 16 -43.30 0.33 -29.92
CA ALA A 16 -42.44 -0.37 -28.97
C ALA A 16 -43.08 -0.33 -27.56
N PRO A 17 -43.02 -1.44 -26.80
CA PRO A 17 -43.39 -1.41 -25.39
C PRO A 17 -42.39 -0.52 -24.63
N VAL A 18 -42.92 0.26 -23.69
CA VAL A 18 -42.16 1.13 -22.79
C VAL A 18 -41.16 0.25 -22.00
N GLY A 19 -39.90 0.29 -22.42
CA GLY A 19 -38.81 -0.40 -21.75
C GLY A 19 -38.55 0.24 -20.39
N ALA A 20 -38.40 -0.62 -19.38
CA ALA A 20 -37.83 -0.24 -18.08
C ALA A 20 -36.52 0.54 -18.30
N PRO A 21 -36.19 1.54 -17.46
CA PRO A 21 -34.98 2.33 -17.62
C PRO A 21 -33.78 1.40 -17.65
N ALA A 22 -33.04 1.46 -18.77
CA ALA A 22 -31.78 0.76 -18.92
C ALA A 22 -30.86 1.18 -17.77
N ALA A 23 -30.38 0.21 -17.01
CA ALA A 23 -29.32 0.44 -16.04
C ALA A 23 -28.15 1.10 -16.78
N GLU A 24 -27.73 2.27 -16.29
CA GLU A 24 -26.52 2.91 -16.79
C GLU A 24 -25.36 1.90 -16.75
N PRO A 25 -24.61 1.74 -17.85
CA PRO A 25 -23.45 0.87 -17.84
C PRO A 25 -22.50 1.38 -16.76
N ALA A 26 -22.15 0.50 -15.82
CA ALA A 26 -21.14 0.74 -14.81
C ALA A 26 -19.92 1.37 -15.48
N SER A 27 -19.69 2.65 -15.18
CA SER A 27 -18.55 3.41 -15.65
C SER A 27 -17.28 2.63 -15.30
N GLN A 28 -16.51 2.26 -16.32
CA GLN A 28 -15.17 1.71 -16.15
C GLN A 28 -14.40 2.62 -15.17
N PRO A 29 -13.74 2.08 -14.14
CA PRO A 29 -12.98 2.91 -13.21
C PRO A 29 -11.97 3.72 -14.02
N ALA A 30 -12.02 5.05 -13.87
CA ALA A 30 -11.08 5.94 -14.49
C ALA A 30 -9.66 5.44 -14.20
N THR A 31 -8.88 5.21 -15.25
CA THR A 31 -7.48 4.78 -15.13
C THR A 31 -6.76 5.75 -14.21
N GLN A 32 -6.36 5.26 -13.03
CA GLN A 32 -5.61 6.05 -12.05
C GLN A 32 -4.35 6.60 -12.73
N PRO A 33 -4.07 7.91 -12.65
CA PRO A 33 -2.91 8.49 -13.31
C PRO A 33 -1.62 7.82 -12.80
N ALA A 34 -0.68 7.59 -13.71
CA ALA A 34 0.57 6.91 -13.39
C ALA A 34 1.35 7.71 -12.32
N ALA A 35 1.75 7.03 -11.24
CA ALA A 35 2.59 7.63 -10.22
C ALA A 35 4.03 7.79 -10.76
N SER A 36 4.63 8.98 -10.58
CA SER A 36 6.06 9.17 -10.85
C SER A 36 6.90 8.49 -9.78
N TYR A 37 8.04 7.91 -10.17
CA TYR A 37 9.05 7.40 -9.25
C TYR A 37 10.01 8.52 -8.79
N PRO A 38 10.57 8.44 -7.56
CA PRO A 38 10.30 7.40 -6.56
C PRO A 38 8.92 7.55 -5.93
N ARG A 39 8.25 6.41 -5.69
CA ARG A 39 7.01 6.37 -4.91
C ARG A 39 7.40 6.36 -3.43
N ILE A 40 7.10 7.44 -2.71
CA ILE A 40 7.39 7.51 -1.26
C ILE A 40 6.12 7.17 -0.48
N ALA A 41 6.24 6.33 0.55
CA ALA A 41 5.14 5.99 1.43
C ALA A 41 5.18 6.81 2.74
N MET A 42 4.06 6.82 3.46
CA MET A 42 3.89 7.47 4.75
C MET A 42 3.02 6.58 5.64
N PHE A 43 3.41 6.42 6.90
CA PHE A 43 2.70 5.59 7.87
C PHE A 43 2.47 6.42 9.14
N TRP A 44 1.23 6.91 9.32
CA TRP A 44 0.72 7.71 10.45
C TRP A 44 1.42 9.04 10.78
N SER A 45 2.67 9.22 10.35
CA SER A 45 3.49 10.39 10.66
C SER A 45 3.77 11.20 9.40
N LEU A 46 3.49 12.50 9.47
CA LEU A 46 3.89 13.44 8.43
C LEU A 46 5.43 13.59 8.38
N ALA A 47 5.96 13.94 7.21
CA ALA A 47 7.37 14.32 7.10
C ALA A 47 7.62 15.61 7.90
N ASP A 48 8.55 15.58 8.86
CA ASP A 48 8.71 16.63 9.88
C ASP A 48 9.86 17.62 9.63
N SER A 49 10.63 17.42 8.56
CA SER A 49 11.84 18.20 8.24
C SER A 49 11.67 19.22 7.12
N LEU A 50 10.43 19.47 6.68
CA LEU A 50 10.16 20.38 5.57
C LEU A 50 10.26 21.84 6.04
N ASP A 51 10.97 22.66 5.27
CA ASP A 51 11.13 24.10 5.52
C ASP A 51 10.75 24.90 4.25
N PRO A 52 9.68 25.73 4.27
CA PRO A 52 8.76 25.88 5.39
C PRO A 52 7.94 24.60 5.65
N PRO A 53 7.45 24.38 6.88
CA PRO A 53 6.54 23.29 7.17
C PRO A 53 5.33 23.35 6.25
N LEU A 54 4.93 22.20 5.71
CA LEU A 54 3.73 22.10 4.89
C LEU A 54 2.50 21.84 5.74
N GLU A 55 1.38 22.43 5.33
CA GLU A 55 0.07 22.06 5.84
C GLU A 55 -0.21 20.58 5.56
N LYS A 56 -1.03 19.96 6.43
CA LYS A 56 -1.30 18.52 6.42
C LYS A 56 -1.69 17.97 5.03
N PRO A 57 -2.60 18.59 4.25
CA PRO A 57 -2.93 18.08 2.91
C PRO A 57 -1.78 18.15 1.89
N ASP A 58 -0.93 19.17 1.97
CA ASP A 58 0.24 19.31 1.10
C ASP A 58 1.34 18.32 1.48
N ASN A 59 1.50 18.03 2.77
CA ASN A 59 2.42 17.01 3.27
C ASN A 59 1.96 15.61 2.83
N TYR A 60 0.68 15.28 3.02
CA TYR A 60 0.11 14.03 2.50
C TYR A 60 0.34 13.86 1.01
N ALA A 61 0.06 14.90 0.22
CA ALA A 61 0.17 14.83 -1.23
C ALA A 61 1.58 14.55 -1.77
N ARG A 62 2.63 14.70 -0.95
CA ARG A 62 3.99 14.29 -1.34
C ARG A 62 4.18 12.78 -1.44
N HIS A 63 3.29 12.00 -0.81
CA HIS A 63 3.41 10.56 -0.70
C HIS A 63 2.49 9.86 -1.71
N ALA A 64 2.99 8.76 -2.27
CA ALA A 64 2.24 7.91 -3.20
C ALA A 64 1.36 6.88 -2.47
N ILE A 65 1.81 6.40 -1.30
CA ILE A 65 1.07 5.50 -0.41
C ILE A 65 0.96 6.17 0.95
N ILE A 66 -0.25 6.27 1.48
CA ILE A 66 -0.55 6.98 2.72
C ILE A 66 -1.34 6.04 3.60
N VAL A 67 -0.77 5.59 4.71
CA VAL A 67 -1.47 4.88 5.78
C VAL A 67 -1.76 5.88 6.90
N GLU A 68 -3.02 5.95 7.32
CA GLU A 68 -3.45 6.90 8.33
C GLU A 68 -4.61 6.37 9.19
N ASP A 69 -4.77 6.94 10.37
CA ASP A 69 -5.96 6.73 11.18
C ASP A 69 -7.19 7.45 10.57
N LEU A 70 -8.34 6.77 10.56
CA LEU A 70 -9.62 7.34 10.11
C LEU A 70 -10.00 8.64 10.86
N TYR A 71 -9.63 8.77 12.13
CA TYR A 71 -9.85 9.94 12.96
C TYR A 71 -9.10 11.15 12.41
N ASP A 72 -7.89 10.96 11.92
CA ASP A 72 -7.02 12.01 11.41
C ASP A 72 -7.51 12.61 10.08
N LEU A 73 -8.32 11.85 9.34
CA LEU A 73 -9.02 12.35 8.14
C LEU A 73 -10.41 12.90 8.44
N GLY A 74 -10.94 12.70 9.65
CA GLY A 74 -12.21 13.27 10.08
C GLY A 74 -13.37 12.28 10.22
N PHE A 75 -13.17 11.00 9.92
CA PHE A 75 -14.16 9.96 10.15
C PHE A 75 -14.29 9.65 11.65
N ARG A 76 -15.46 9.25 12.13
CA ARG A 76 -15.69 8.94 13.55
C ARG A 76 -16.53 7.68 13.70
N TRP A 77 -16.11 6.74 14.54
CA TRP A 77 -16.95 5.63 14.97
C TRP A 77 -18.15 6.15 15.80
N THR A 78 -19.28 5.43 15.77
CA THR A 78 -20.34 5.66 16.76
C THR A 78 -19.83 5.34 18.16
N TRP A 79 -20.43 5.96 19.19
CA TRP A 79 -19.95 5.78 20.55
C TRP A 79 -20.39 4.44 21.12
N HIS A 80 -19.48 3.76 21.80
CA HIS A 80 -19.77 2.61 22.65
C HIS A 80 -18.74 2.55 23.78
N ARG A 81 -19.14 2.03 24.95
CA ARG A 81 -18.23 1.88 26.10
C ARG A 81 -17.06 0.91 25.83
N TYR A 82 -17.26 0.00 24.88
CA TYR A 82 -16.26 -0.94 24.35
C TYR A 82 -16.09 -0.60 22.86
N HIS A 83 -15.20 0.35 22.55
CA HIS A 83 -15.13 0.97 21.22
C HIS A 83 -14.89 -0.03 20.09
N ALA A 84 -14.19 -1.13 20.38
CA ALA A 84 -13.86 -2.14 19.39
C ALA A 84 -15.08 -2.99 18.97
N MET A 85 -16.19 -2.96 19.73
CA MET A 85 -17.45 -3.61 19.33
C MET A 85 -18.23 -2.83 18.27
N VAL A 86 -17.84 -1.61 17.95
CA VAL A 86 -18.58 -0.75 17.03
C VAL A 86 -18.36 -1.20 15.59
N GLU A 87 -19.45 -1.32 14.83
CA GLU A 87 -19.44 -1.71 13.42
C GLU A 87 -19.91 -0.59 12.48
N THR A 88 -20.20 0.60 13.01
CA THR A 88 -20.78 1.72 12.24
C THR A 88 -20.07 3.02 12.54
N LEU A 89 -19.81 3.81 11.50
CA LEU A 89 -19.34 5.19 11.66
C LEU A 89 -20.51 6.17 11.76
N LYS A 90 -20.27 7.32 12.40
CA LYS A 90 -21.19 8.45 12.51
C LYS A 90 -21.43 9.07 11.13
N PRO A 91 -22.65 9.03 10.56
CA PRO A 91 -22.93 9.59 9.24
C PRO A 91 -22.54 11.07 9.10
N GLU A 92 -22.68 11.84 10.17
CA GLU A 92 -22.30 13.26 10.22
C GLU A 92 -20.79 13.50 10.05
N SER A 93 -19.94 12.48 10.21
CA SER A 93 -18.49 12.57 9.99
C SER A 93 -18.08 12.35 8.53
N PHE A 94 -18.96 11.80 7.69
CA PHE A 94 -18.62 11.43 6.31
C PHE A 94 -18.25 12.63 5.43
N PRO A 95 -18.96 13.78 5.48
CA PRO A 95 -18.61 14.94 4.67
C PRO A 95 -17.18 15.41 4.91
N GLN A 96 -16.76 15.52 6.18
CA GLN A 96 -15.40 15.94 6.52
C GLN A 96 -14.35 14.91 6.08
N GLY A 97 -14.58 13.62 6.33
CA GLY A 97 -13.68 12.55 5.90
C GLY A 97 -13.48 12.51 4.38
N ARG A 98 -14.57 12.62 3.62
CA ARG A 98 -14.54 12.66 2.15
C ARG A 98 -13.89 13.92 1.61
N LEU A 99 -14.09 15.06 2.28
CA LEU A 99 -13.41 16.31 1.92
C LEU A 99 -11.89 16.18 2.08
N SER A 100 -11.41 15.61 3.20
CA SER A 100 -9.98 15.36 3.42
C SER A 100 -9.39 14.47 2.32
N LEU A 101 -10.06 13.36 1.97
CA LEU A 101 -9.64 12.47 0.90
C LEU A 101 -9.62 13.16 -0.47
N ALA A 102 -10.65 13.95 -0.79
CA ALA A 102 -10.71 14.71 -2.03
C ALA A 102 -9.59 15.75 -2.13
N GLU A 103 -9.23 16.39 -1.02
CA GLU A 103 -8.21 17.43 -0.99
C GLU A 103 -6.79 16.86 -1.16
N ILE A 104 -6.53 15.67 -0.63
CA ILE A 104 -5.31 14.90 -0.94
C ILE A 104 -5.28 14.54 -2.43
N ARG A 105 -6.35 13.93 -2.95
CA ARG A 105 -6.43 13.47 -4.34
C ARG A 105 -6.34 14.62 -5.35
N ARG A 106 -6.85 15.80 -5.02
CA ARG A 106 -6.74 17.00 -5.87
C ARG A 106 -5.28 17.42 -6.08
N ARG A 107 -4.42 17.25 -5.08
CA ARG A 107 -2.98 17.57 -5.15
C ARG A 107 -2.16 16.43 -5.73
N ASN A 108 -2.51 15.19 -5.35
CA ASN A 108 -1.87 13.99 -5.86
C ASN A 108 -2.92 12.98 -6.32
N PRO A 109 -3.34 13.05 -7.60
CA PRO A 109 -4.33 12.14 -8.16
C PRO A 109 -3.92 10.66 -8.15
N ALA A 110 -2.63 10.38 -8.03
CA ALA A 110 -2.08 9.02 -8.01
C ALA A 110 -1.97 8.45 -6.57
N ALA A 111 -2.15 9.27 -5.53
CA ALA A 111 -2.02 8.81 -4.14
C ALA A 111 -3.05 7.72 -3.80
N ILE A 112 -2.57 6.67 -3.15
CA ILE A 112 -3.39 5.62 -2.54
C ILE A 112 -3.44 5.90 -1.04
N VAL A 113 -4.61 6.27 -0.54
CA VAL A 113 -4.87 6.46 0.89
C VAL A 113 -5.48 5.19 1.45
N LEU A 114 -4.94 4.71 2.56
CA LEU A 114 -5.30 3.49 3.27
C LEU A 114 -5.63 3.86 4.72
N LEU A 115 -6.78 3.44 5.19
CA LEU A 115 -7.20 3.66 6.57
C LEU A 115 -6.92 2.42 7.42
N GLU A 116 -6.28 2.61 8.57
CA GLU A 116 -6.05 1.51 9.50
C GLU A 116 -7.35 1.05 10.17
N VAL A 117 -7.52 -0.26 10.26
CA VAL A 117 -8.54 -0.89 11.11
C VAL A 117 -7.88 -1.87 12.06
N PHE A 118 -7.87 -1.54 13.35
CA PHE A 118 -7.39 -2.42 14.41
C PHE A 118 -8.25 -3.67 14.52
N PHE A 119 -7.61 -4.84 14.51
CA PHE A 119 -8.28 -6.14 14.58
C PHE A 119 -7.41 -7.27 15.16
N PHE A 120 -6.09 -7.22 14.99
CA PHE A 120 -5.22 -8.27 15.56
C PHE A 120 -5.13 -8.19 17.08
N GLU A 121 -5.16 -6.97 17.60
CA GLU A 121 -5.03 -6.66 19.02
C GLU A 121 -5.93 -5.48 19.41
N GLU A 122 -6.13 -5.35 20.71
CA GLU A 122 -6.91 -4.24 21.26
C GLU A 122 -6.52 -3.93 22.71
N HIS A 123 -6.75 -2.69 23.14
CA HIS A 123 -6.65 -2.27 24.53
C HIS A 123 -7.67 -2.99 25.42
N ALA A 124 -7.38 -3.07 26.73
CA ALA A 124 -8.17 -3.85 27.69
C ALA A 124 -9.65 -3.45 27.74
N LYS A 125 -9.94 -2.21 27.33
CA LYS A 125 -11.27 -1.58 27.35
C LYS A 125 -11.97 -1.63 25.99
N GLY A 126 -11.36 -2.21 24.95
CA GLY A 126 -11.99 -2.30 23.64
C GLY A 126 -13.11 -3.34 23.57
N TYR A 127 -13.04 -4.39 24.39
CA TYR A 127 -14.10 -5.39 24.59
C TYR A 127 -14.33 -5.64 26.10
N PRO A 128 -15.47 -6.24 26.51
CA PRO A 128 -15.62 -6.80 27.84
C PRO A 128 -14.47 -7.74 28.20
N GLU A 129 -14.06 -7.81 29.46
CA GLU A 129 -12.88 -8.59 29.88
C GLU A 129 -13.03 -10.10 29.59
N ASP A 130 -14.24 -10.62 29.71
CA ASP A 130 -14.63 -12.00 29.49
C ASP A 130 -15.05 -12.29 28.04
N HIS A 131 -15.01 -11.29 27.14
CA HIS A 131 -15.46 -11.46 25.75
C HIS A 131 -14.72 -12.63 25.07
N PRO A 132 -15.44 -13.49 24.30
CA PRO A 132 -14.85 -14.65 23.65
C PRO A 132 -13.87 -14.30 22.51
N TRP A 133 -13.85 -13.05 22.07
CA TRP A 133 -12.94 -12.60 21.02
C TRP A 133 -11.53 -12.32 21.51
N TRP A 134 -11.26 -12.34 22.81
CA TRP A 134 -9.89 -12.33 23.30
C TRP A 134 -9.23 -13.68 23.06
N LEU A 135 -8.04 -13.69 22.46
CA LEU A 135 -7.22 -14.90 22.41
C LEU A 135 -6.79 -15.26 23.83
N ARG A 136 -7.01 -16.52 24.20
CA ARG A 136 -6.64 -17.04 25.53
C ARG A 136 -5.66 -18.19 25.40
N ASN A 137 -4.70 -18.24 26.31
CA ASN A 137 -3.78 -19.36 26.43
C ASN A 137 -4.46 -20.58 27.09
N LYS A 138 -3.72 -21.68 27.24
CA LYS A 138 -4.21 -22.93 27.85
C LYS A 138 -4.71 -22.76 29.30
N GLN A 139 -4.34 -21.68 29.98
CA GLN A 139 -4.77 -21.34 31.34
C GLN A 139 -5.97 -20.36 31.35
N GLY A 140 -6.59 -20.07 30.20
CA GLY A 140 -7.72 -19.17 30.07
C GLY A 140 -7.38 -17.67 30.20
N LYS A 141 -6.09 -17.32 30.27
CA LYS A 141 -5.64 -15.93 30.39
C LYS A 141 -5.50 -15.30 29.00
N ARG A 142 -5.89 -14.02 28.88
CA ARG A 142 -5.70 -13.25 27.65
C ARG A 142 -4.22 -13.23 27.25
N VAL A 143 -3.94 -13.43 25.97
CA VAL A 143 -2.58 -13.37 25.40
C VAL A 143 -2.21 -11.91 25.20
N ARG A 144 -1.18 -11.44 25.90
CA ARG A 144 -0.67 -10.07 25.76
C ARG A 144 0.16 -9.96 24.49
N PHE A 145 0.04 -8.85 23.77
CA PHE A 145 0.93 -8.51 22.67
C PHE A 145 1.92 -7.41 23.07
N TRP A 146 1.47 -6.14 23.09
CA TRP A 146 2.24 -5.02 23.65
C TRP A 146 1.85 -4.72 25.10
N PRO A 147 2.65 -3.92 25.83
CA PRO A 147 2.22 -3.36 27.10
C PRO A 147 0.87 -2.63 26.96
N GLY A 148 -0.18 -3.19 27.57
CA GLY A 148 -1.52 -2.60 27.52
C GLY A 148 -2.37 -2.98 26.31
N THR A 149 -1.96 -3.97 25.49
CA THR A 149 -2.79 -4.57 24.44
C THR A 149 -2.85 -6.10 24.56
N TRP A 150 -3.94 -6.68 24.06
CA TRP A 150 -4.21 -8.11 24.08
C TRP A 150 -4.63 -8.58 22.69
N GLN A 151 -4.21 -9.78 22.32
CA GLN A 151 -4.54 -10.36 21.01
C GLN A 151 -6.00 -10.77 20.94
N CYS A 152 -6.58 -10.60 19.76
CA CYS A 152 -7.91 -11.09 19.43
C CYS A 152 -7.84 -12.46 18.74
N ASP A 153 -8.84 -13.29 18.95
CA ASP A 153 -8.90 -14.66 18.43
C ASP A 153 -9.46 -14.68 17.00
N LEU A 154 -8.56 -14.60 16.02
CA LEU A 154 -8.91 -14.64 14.61
C LEU A 154 -9.42 -16.00 14.12
N THR A 155 -9.33 -17.06 14.91
CA THR A 155 -9.88 -18.37 14.53
C THR A 155 -11.41 -18.41 14.59
N ARG A 156 -12.01 -17.37 15.18
CA ARG A 156 -13.45 -17.26 15.40
C ARG A 156 -14.18 -16.63 14.20
N ALA A 157 -15.09 -17.38 13.61
CA ALA A 157 -15.89 -16.93 12.48
C ALA A 157 -16.76 -15.70 12.79
N ASP A 158 -17.33 -15.61 14.00
CA ASP A 158 -18.11 -14.45 14.44
C ASP A 158 -17.25 -13.20 14.59
N TYR A 159 -15.99 -13.36 15.04
CA TYR A 159 -15.03 -12.26 15.11
C TYR A 159 -14.57 -11.80 13.72
N ILE A 160 -14.24 -12.73 12.83
CA ILE A 160 -13.92 -12.42 11.42
C ILE A 160 -15.05 -11.61 10.78
N GLY A 161 -16.31 -12.06 10.96
CA GLY A 161 -17.47 -11.35 10.43
C GLY A 161 -17.61 -9.93 11.00
N HIS A 162 -17.30 -9.74 12.28
CA HIS A 162 -17.29 -8.43 12.93
C HIS A 162 -16.22 -7.50 12.32
N VAL A 163 -14.97 -7.95 12.20
CA VAL A 163 -13.88 -7.17 11.60
C VAL A 163 -14.21 -6.81 10.16
N ALA A 164 -14.76 -7.75 9.37
CA ALA A 164 -15.14 -7.50 8.00
C ALA A 164 -16.26 -6.45 7.87
N ARG A 165 -17.23 -6.42 8.79
CA ARG A 165 -18.26 -5.35 8.85
C ARG A 165 -17.67 -3.99 9.21
N ARG A 166 -16.66 -3.94 10.10
CA ARG A 166 -15.93 -2.70 10.40
C ARG A 166 -15.21 -2.15 9.16
N ILE A 167 -14.51 -3.01 8.44
CA ILE A 167 -13.84 -2.67 7.18
C ILE A 167 -14.85 -2.16 6.15
N GLU A 168 -15.97 -2.87 5.97
CA GLU A 168 -17.06 -2.47 5.08
C GLU A 168 -17.60 -1.08 5.44
N ALA A 169 -17.83 -0.80 6.73
CA ALA A 169 -18.31 0.50 7.19
C ALA A 169 -17.33 1.64 6.86
N VAL A 170 -16.02 1.42 7.04
CA VAL A 170 -14.98 2.40 6.68
C VAL A 170 -14.97 2.64 5.17
N TYR A 171 -14.99 1.59 4.37
CA TYR A 171 -14.98 1.67 2.90
C TYR A 171 -16.20 2.44 2.36
N GLN A 172 -17.40 2.14 2.89
CA GLN A 172 -18.64 2.83 2.53
C GLN A 172 -18.66 4.30 3.01
N ALA A 173 -18.17 4.56 4.23
CA ALA A 173 -18.04 5.93 4.75
C ALA A 173 -17.11 6.77 3.88
N ALA A 174 -15.98 6.20 3.43
CA ALA A 174 -15.05 6.84 2.50
C ALA A 174 -15.61 6.96 1.07
N GLY A 175 -16.73 6.32 0.76
CA GLY A 175 -17.33 6.32 -0.59
C GLY A 175 -16.41 5.65 -1.61
N GLY A 176 -15.71 4.59 -1.22
CA GLY A 176 -14.75 3.89 -2.08
C GLY A 176 -13.44 4.63 -2.36
N GLN A 177 -13.22 5.80 -1.74
CA GLN A 177 -12.07 6.65 -2.03
C GLN A 177 -10.79 6.28 -1.26
N ALA A 178 -10.89 5.42 -0.25
CA ALA A 178 -9.76 4.94 0.54
C ALA A 178 -9.77 3.41 0.58
N GLY A 179 -8.59 2.81 0.65
CA GLY A 179 -8.41 1.40 0.95
C GLY A 179 -8.23 1.16 2.44
N ILE A 180 -7.81 -0.06 2.79
CA ILE A 180 -7.60 -0.48 4.18
C ILE A 180 -6.15 -0.96 4.38
N PHE A 181 -5.58 -0.56 5.51
CA PHE A 181 -4.36 -1.12 6.04
C PHE A 181 -4.67 -2.08 7.19
N LEU A 182 -4.09 -3.28 7.15
CA LEU A 182 -4.20 -4.27 8.22
C LEU A 182 -2.80 -4.65 8.71
N ASP A 183 -2.54 -4.32 9.96
CA ASP A 183 -1.24 -4.55 10.57
C ASP A 183 -1.06 -6.00 11.06
N ASN A 184 0.19 -6.44 11.07
CA ASN A 184 0.71 -7.60 11.78
C ASN A 184 0.23 -8.98 11.27
N LEU A 185 0.62 -9.35 10.05
CA LEU A 185 0.51 -10.73 9.55
C LEU A 185 1.12 -11.75 10.53
N ARG A 186 0.56 -12.96 10.52
CA ARG A 186 1.01 -14.10 11.33
C ARG A 186 1.09 -15.36 10.47
N PHE A 187 2.16 -16.11 10.68
CA PHE A 187 2.61 -17.13 9.73
C PHE A 187 2.39 -18.57 10.20
N ASP A 188 1.91 -18.80 11.43
CA ASP A 188 1.48 -20.16 11.82
C ASP A 188 0.25 -20.59 11.01
N ALA A 189 0.07 -21.91 10.86
CA ALA A 189 -0.97 -22.46 9.98
C ALA A 189 -2.39 -21.98 10.34
N SER A 190 -2.70 -21.84 11.64
CA SER A 190 -4.02 -21.39 12.08
C SER A 190 -4.25 -19.91 11.78
N SER A 191 -3.21 -19.10 11.95
CA SER A 191 -3.23 -17.69 11.58
C SER A 191 -3.39 -17.49 10.07
N LYS A 192 -2.66 -18.23 9.24
CA LYS A 192 -2.80 -18.14 7.77
C LYS A 192 -4.21 -18.46 7.31
N ALA A 193 -4.82 -19.51 7.86
CA ALA A 193 -6.20 -19.86 7.57
C ALA A 193 -7.16 -18.74 7.99
N SER A 194 -6.95 -18.16 9.17
CA SER A 194 -7.78 -17.08 9.72
C SER A 194 -7.66 -15.78 8.92
N TRP A 195 -6.45 -15.38 8.53
CA TRP A 195 -6.20 -14.25 7.65
C TRP A 195 -6.82 -14.43 6.27
N THR A 196 -6.69 -15.64 5.70
CA THR A 196 -7.32 -15.98 4.41
C THR A 196 -8.83 -15.85 4.51
N ALA A 197 -9.44 -16.40 5.57
CA ALA A 197 -10.88 -16.30 5.80
C ALA A 197 -11.34 -14.85 5.99
N LEU A 198 -10.59 -14.04 6.75
CA LEU A 198 -10.88 -12.63 6.93
C LEU A 198 -10.88 -11.88 5.60
N LEU A 199 -9.81 -12.01 4.80
CA LEU A 199 -9.73 -11.30 3.54
C LEU A 199 -10.75 -11.79 2.51
N GLN A 200 -11.08 -13.08 2.50
CA GLN A 200 -12.17 -13.60 1.66
C GLN A 200 -13.52 -12.99 2.05
N GLU A 201 -13.82 -12.90 3.34
CA GLU A 201 -15.06 -12.26 3.82
C GLU A 201 -15.08 -10.75 3.51
N VAL A 202 -13.93 -10.06 3.64
CA VAL A 202 -13.79 -8.65 3.23
C VAL A 202 -14.03 -8.48 1.74
N ARG A 203 -13.44 -9.32 0.89
CA ARG A 203 -13.64 -9.28 -0.57
C ARG A 203 -15.08 -9.57 -0.96
N LYS A 204 -15.73 -10.52 -0.28
CA LYS A 204 -17.15 -10.81 -0.48
C LYS A 204 -18.06 -9.61 -0.17
N ARG A 205 -17.72 -8.82 0.84
CA ARG A 205 -18.52 -7.65 1.27
C ARG A 205 -18.22 -6.38 0.48
N CYS A 206 -16.94 -6.08 0.29
CA CYS A 206 -16.48 -4.81 -0.27
C CYS A 206 -16.20 -4.89 -1.78
N GLY A 207 -16.20 -6.10 -2.35
CA GLY A 207 -15.83 -6.34 -3.73
C GLY A 207 -14.33 -6.35 -3.98
N ASP A 208 -13.98 -6.45 -5.25
CA ASP A 208 -12.61 -6.58 -5.72
C ASP A 208 -11.87 -5.24 -5.85
N ASP A 209 -12.61 -4.13 -5.85
CA ASP A 209 -12.06 -2.77 -6.03
C ASP A 209 -11.43 -2.20 -4.75
N LEU A 210 -11.73 -2.77 -3.57
CA LEU A 210 -11.12 -2.32 -2.32
C LEU A 210 -9.59 -2.54 -2.37
N VAL A 211 -8.82 -1.47 -2.18
CA VAL A 211 -7.36 -1.59 -2.06
C VAL A 211 -7.01 -2.04 -0.65
N ILE A 212 -6.23 -3.12 -0.52
CA ILE A 212 -5.81 -3.67 0.79
C ILE A 212 -4.28 -3.73 0.85
N LEU A 213 -3.69 -3.11 1.87
CA LEU A 213 -2.29 -3.27 2.23
C LEU A 213 -2.21 -4.04 3.55
N VAL A 214 -1.33 -5.03 3.61
CA VAL A 214 -1.06 -5.79 4.85
C VAL A 214 0.40 -5.61 5.27
N ASN A 215 0.66 -5.63 6.56
CA ASN A 215 2.02 -5.58 7.09
C ASN A 215 2.59 -6.98 7.37
N ALA A 216 3.69 -7.34 6.71
CA ALA A 216 4.44 -8.56 6.99
C ALA A 216 5.44 -8.39 8.14
N GLY A 217 5.59 -7.19 8.68
CA GLY A 217 6.61 -6.85 9.66
C GLY A 217 7.99 -7.21 9.11
N TRP A 218 8.76 -7.93 9.91
CA TRP A 218 10.13 -8.33 9.57
C TRP A 218 10.21 -9.56 8.67
N ASP A 219 9.08 -10.19 8.35
CA ASP A 219 9.03 -11.40 7.52
C ASP A 219 8.91 -11.06 6.03
N SER A 220 9.59 -11.86 5.19
CA SER A 220 9.61 -11.69 3.73
C SER A 220 9.60 -13.02 2.99
N ASP A 221 9.08 -14.06 3.63
CA ASP A 221 9.04 -15.43 3.14
C ASP A 221 7.60 -15.95 3.18
N ASP A 222 7.28 -16.89 2.29
CA ASP A 222 6.01 -17.65 2.32
C ASP A 222 4.77 -16.74 2.39
N LEU A 223 4.64 -15.86 1.39
CA LEU A 223 3.56 -14.87 1.23
C LEU A 223 2.66 -15.17 0.02
N GLU A 224 2.91 -16.26 -0.71
CA GLU A 224 2.10 -16.68 -1.87
C GLU A 224 0.63 -16.92 -1.51
N TRP A 225 0.35 -17.31 -0.28
CA TRP A 225 -1.00 -17.60 0.20
C TRP A 225 -1.84 -16.33 0.38
N ILE A 226 -1.22 -15.18 0.68
CA ILE A 226 -1.92 -13.94 0.97
C ILE A 226 -1.88 -12.94 -0.19
N ALA A 227 -0.78 -12.92 -0.95
CA ALA A 227 -0.56 -11.96 -2.03
C ALA A 227 -1.75 -11.83 -3.01
N PRO A 228 -2.40 -12.92 -3.48
CA PRO A 228 -3.53 -12.82 -4.41
C PRO A 228 -4.78 -12.12 -3.85
N LEU A 229 -4.89 -11.95 -2.53
CA LEU A 229 -6.04 -11.35 -1.85
C LEU A 229 -5.85 -9.85 -1.56
N VAL A 230 -4.61 -9.36 -1.65
CA VAL A 230 -4.22 -7.99 -1.27
C VAL A 230 -3.64 -7.22 -2.45
N ASN A 231 -3.55 -5.91 -2.32
CA ASN A 231 -2.99 -5.00 -3.31
C ASN A 231 -1.53 -4.67 -3.03
N GLY A 232 -1.05 -4.94 -1.82
CA GLY A 232 0.32 -4.69 -1.44
C GLY A 232 0.65 -5.36 -0.13
N ILE A 233 1.96 -5.50 0.10
CA ILE A 233 2.54 -5.96 1.35
C ILE A 233 3.59 -4.92 1.77
N GLN A 234 3.54 -4.50 3.02
CA GLN A 234 4.58 -3.70 3.67
C GLN A 234 5.62 -4.66 4.28
N TYR A 235 6.89 -4.34 4.06
CA TYR A 235 8.03 -5.04 4.64
C TYR A 235 8.79 -4.06 5.52
N GLU A 236 8.89 -4.35 6.81
CA GLU A 236 9.60 -3.52 7.78
C GLU A 236 11.01 -4.05 7.98
N ASP A 237 12.01 -3.34 7.47
CA ASP A 237 13.44 -3.61 7.67
C ASP A 237 13.87 -5.06 7.44
N ALA A 238 13.09 -5.79 6.62
CA ALA A 238 13.11 -7.24 6.63
C ALA A 238 14.45 -7.83 6.17
N VAL A 239 15.26 -7.09 5.39
CA VAL A 239 16.63 -7.48 5.04
C VAL A 239 17.46 -7.79 6.29
N HIS A 240 17.41 -6.91 7.30
CA HIS A 240 18.23 -7.02 8.51
C HIS A 240 17.76 -8.12 9.46
N HIS A 241 16.53 -8.60 9.27
CA HIS A 241 15.89 -9.63 10.08
C HIS A 241 15.87 -11.02 9.41
N THR A 242 16.21 -11.12 8.13
CA THR A 242 16.41 -12.42 7.49
C THR A 242 17.66 -13.12 8.05
N GLY A 243 17.58 -14.43 8.30
CA GLY A 243 18.68 -15.19 8.89
C GLY A 243 19.99 -15.16 8.08
N LYS A 244 19.89 -14.93 6.76
CA LYS A 244 21.04 -14.79 5.86
C LYS A 244 21.51 -13.35 5.65
N LYS A 245 20.67 -12.36 5.99
CA LYS A 245 20.91 -10.93 5.73
C LYS A 245 21.36 -10.65 4.31
N ASP A 246 20.77 -11.37 3.36
CA ASP A 246 21.08 -11.32 1.93
C ASP A 246 20.10 -10.34 1.24
N PRO A 247 20.55 -9.12 0.89
CA PRO A 247 19.67 -8.12 0.31
C PRO A 247 19.15 -8.55 -1.07
N GLU A 248 19.97 -9.17 -1.90
CA GLU A 248 19.60 -9.53 -3.27
C GLU A 248 18.55 -10.65 -3.27
N ALA A 249 18.68 -11.63 -2.37
CA ALA A 249 17.65 -12.63 -2.15
C ALA A 249 16.34 -12.01 -1.61
N PHE A 250 16.44 -11.03 -0.70
CA PHE A 250 15.27 -10.30 -0.20
C PHE A 250 14.53 -9.56 -1.33
N TYR A 251 15.24 -8.73 -2.12
CA TYR A 251 14.64 -7.98 -3.22
C TYR A 251 14.03 -8.91 -4.28
N THR A 252 14.62 -10.09 -4.50
CA THR A 252 14.04 -11.12 -5.37
C THR A 252 12.68 -11.60 -4.86
N ARG A 253 12.55 -11.86 -3.55
CA ARG A 253 11.31 -12.33 -2.95
C ARG A 253 10.22 -11.27 -2.96
N ILE A 254 10.51 -10.05 -2.51
CA ILE A 254 9.48 -9.00 -2.46
C ILE A 254 9.02 -8.57 -3.86
N ALA A 255 9.90 -8.59 -4.86
CA ALA A 255 9.53 -8.35 -6.25
C ALA A 255 8.60 -9.45 -6.79
N LYS A 256 8.83 -10.71 -6.40
CA LYS A 256 7.93 -11.84 -6.74
C LYS A 256 6.56 -11.63 -6.10
N PHE A 257 6.49 -11.32 -4.81
CA PHE A 257 5.22 -11.18 -4.10
C PHE A 257 4.40 -9.98 -4.58
N ASP A 258 5.03 -8.85 -4.86
CA ASP A 258 4.33 -7.68 -5.43
C ASP A 258 3.68 -8.01 -6.78
N ARG A 259 4.33 -8.85 -7.61
CA ARG A 259 3.74 -9.31 -8.88
C ARG A 259 2.50 -10.17 -8.69
N LEU A 260 2.42 -10.94 -7.60
CA LEU A 260 1.26 -11.76 -7.23
C LEU A 260 0.11 -10.93 -6.62
N CYS A 261 0.41 -9.72 -6.14
CA CYS A 261 -0.61 -8.82 -5.59
C CYS A 261 -1.54 -8.27 -6.66
N ARG A 262 -2.76 -7.94 -6.22
CA ARG A 262 -3.80 -7.32 -7.04
C ARG A 262 -3.42 -5.90 -7.43
N LYS A 263 -3.98 -5.43 -8.54
CA LYS A 263 -3.88 -4.03 -8.97
C LYS A 263 -5.01 -3.18 -8.35
N PRO A 264 -4.81 -1.87 -8.12
CA PRO A 264 -3.54 -1.16 -8.21
C PRO A 264 -2.57 -1.63 -7.12
N ARG A 265 -1.27 -1.72 -7.44
CA ARG A 265 -0.25 -2.22 -6.49
C ARG A 265 0.20 -1.14 -5.52
N CYS A 266 0.29 -1.50 -4.24
CA CYS A 266 0.62 -0.59 -3.15
C CYS A 266 1.63 -1.16 -2.14
N GLY A 267 2.45 -2.15 -2.53
CA GLY A 267 3.50 -2.67 -1.66
C GLY A 267 4.51 -1.61 -1.25
N VAL A 268 5.08 -1.76 -0.05
CA VAL A 268 6.03 -0.80 0.54
C VAL A 268 7.25 -1.53 1.08
N ASN A 269 8.44 -1.08 0.69
CA ASN A 269 9.68 -1.42 1.38
C ASN A 269 9.98 -0.31 2.39
N GLU A 270 9.77 -0.59 3.67
CA GLU A 270 10.11 0.31 4.76
C GLU A 270 11.44 -0.10 5.36
N VAL A 271 12.33 0.87 5.54
CA VAL A 271 13.67 0.68 6.07
C VAL A 271 13.84 1.57 7.28
N TYR A 272 14.43 1.02 8.36
CA TYR A 272 14.71 1.80 9.56
C TYR A 272 16.16 2.22 9.64
N GLY A 273 16.39 3.45 10.07
CA GLY A 273 17.75 3.91 10.34
C GLY A 273 17.81 5.36 10.80
N LYS A 274 19.03 5.81 11.10
CA LYS A 274 19.24 7.19 11.54
C LYS A 274 18.99 8.16 10.40
N ARG A 275 18.39 9.32 10.70
CA ARG A 275 18.06 10.36 9.71
C ARG A 275 19.28 10.90 8.95
N ASP A 276 20.43 10.95 9.62
CA ASP A 276 21.70 11.44 9.08
C ASP A 276 22.49 10.37 8.29
N ASP A 277 22.03 9.11 8.27
CA ASP A 277 22.63 8.05 7.46
C ASP A 277 22.17 8.13 5.99
N ALA A 278 22.73 9.12 5.30
CA ALA A 278 22.47 9.32 3.87
C ALA A 278 22.92 8.15 3.01
N ALA A 279 23.95 7.40 3.44
CA ALA A 279 24.50 6.28 2.69
C ALA A 279 23.52 5.10 2.67
N THR A 280 23.01 4.67 3.83
CA THR A 280 22.02 3.60 3.91
C THR A 280 20.73 3.98 3.21
N ARG A 281 20.20 5.20 3.45
CA ARG A 281 18.98 5.67 2.79
C ARG A 281 19.09 5.66 1.27
N THR A 282 20.21 6.17 0.73
CA THR A 282 20.42 6.20 -0.73
C THR A 282 20.56 4.78 -1.28
N ARG A 283 21.32 3.92 -0.60
CA ARG A 283 21.51 2.51 -0.98
C ARG A 283 20.18 1.77 -1.11
N GLU A 284 19.33 1.83 -0.10
CA GLU A 284 18.06 1.08 -0.11
C GLU A 284 17.02 1.69 -1.05
N LEU A 285 17.00 3.01 -1.21
CA LEU A 285 16.17 3.65 -2.23
C LEU A 285 16.53 3.16 -3.64
N LEU A 286 17.83 3.16 -3.98
CA LEU A 286 18.29 2.72 -5.30
C LEU A 286 17.97 1.25 -5.56
N ARG A 287 18.18 0.36 -4.57
CA ARG A 287 17.79 -1.05 -4.68
C ARG A 287 16.28 -1.22 -4.89
N THR A 288 15.47 -0.50 -4.12
CA THR A 288 14.00 -0.54 -4.25
C THR A 288 13.57 -0.11 -5.66
N LEU A 289 14.14 0.98 -6.17
CA LEU A 289 13.86 1.49 -7.51
C LEU A 289 14.27 0.53 -8.63
N VAL A 290 15.47 -0.06 -8.52
CA VAL A 290 15.99 -0.95 -9.57
C VAL A 290 15.27 -2.28 -9.57
N TYR A 291 15.01 -2.88 -8.42
CA TYR A 291 14.53 -4.26 -8.34
C TYR A 291 13.03 -4.42 -8.18
N THR A 292 12.29 -3.34 -7.93
CA THR A 292 10.87 -3.45 -7.57
C THR A 292 9.99 -2.30 -8.06
N ASP A 293 8.67 -2.50 -8.02
CA ASP A 293 7.68 -1.43 -8.23
C ASP A 293 7.11 -0.86 -6.92
N LEU A 294 7.64 -1.30 -5.78
CA LEU A 294 7.17 -0.91 -4.45
C LEU A 294 7.40 0.58 -4.19
N ALA A 295 6.59 1.13 -3.29
CA ALA A 295 6.93 2.39 -2.64
C ALA A 295 8.04 2.19 -1.62
N TYR A 296 8.72 3.27 -1.26
CA TYR A 296 9.82 3.30 -0.32
C TYR A 296 9.49 4.20 0.88
N LEU A 297 9.86 3.78 2.07
CA LEU A 297 9.87 4.61 3.27
C LEU A 297 11.19 4.40 4.02
N TYR A 298 11.82 5.49 4.45
CA TYR A 298 12.94 5.47 5.38
C TYR A 298 12.52 6.17 6.67
N ALA A 299 12.31 5.39 7.73
CA ALA A 299 11.78 5.85 9.00
C ALA A 299 12.78 5.66 10.15
N ASP A 300 12.58 6.36 11.25
CA ASP A 300 13.48 6.32 12.41
C ASP A 300 13.40 4.96 13.13
N SER A 301 12.19 4.40 13.25
CA SER A 301 11.91 3.14 13.93
C SER A 301 10.45 2.71 13.73
N THR A 302 10.13 1.50 14.20
CA THR A 302 8.74 1.01 14.38
C THR A 302 7.93 1.85 15.37
N GLN A 303 8.57 2.70 16.18
CA GLN A 303 7.87 3.59 17.12
C GLN A 303 7.43 4.86 16.39
N GLY A 304 6.24 4.78 15.81
CA GLY A 304 5.57 5.91 15.18
C GLY A 304 6.03 6.25 13.77
N HIS A 305 6.92 5.45 13.16
CA HIS A 305 7.24 5.51 11.72
C HIS A 305 7.62 6.92 11.23
N LYS A 306 8.25 7.71 12.09
CA LYS A 306 8.61 9.11 11.79
C LYS A 306 9.69 9.16 10.73
N HIS A 307 9.60 10.13 9.83
CA HIS A 307 10.57 10.35 8.78
C HIS A 307 10.77 11.84 8.47
N ALA A 308 11.93 12.12 7.89
CA ALA A 308 12.22 13.40 7.24
C ALA A 308 11.88 13.30 5.75
N TRP A 309 11.77 14.46 5.08
CA TRP A 309 11.77 14.53 3.62
C TRP A 309 13.20 14.76 3.10
N TYR A 310 13.59 14.02 2.06
CA TYR A 310 14.95 14.08 1.53
C TYR A 310 14.97 14.53 0.07
N GLU A 311 15.96 15.34 -0.32
CA GLU A 311 16.03 15.92 -1.68
C GLU A 311 16.01 14.89 -2.81
N LEU A 312 16.65 13.72 -2.60
CA LEU A 312 16.65 12.65 -3.59
C LEU A 312 15.24 12.12 -3.90
N TRP A 313 14.26 12.32 -3.01
CA TRP A 313 12.87 11.96 -3.24
C TRP A 313 12.12 12.94 -4.16
N ASN A 314 12.68 14.13 -4.41
CA ASN A 314 12.11 15.10 -5.35
C ASN A 314 12.41 14.77 -6.82
N VAL A 315 13.29 13.80 -7.08
CA VAL A 315 13.61 13.35 -8.46
C VAL A 315 12.35 12.81 -9.12
N ARG A 316 12.06 13.25 -10.35
CA ARG A 316 10.90 12.78 -11.11
C ARG A 316 11.35 11.86 -12.22
N LEU A 317 11.51 10.58 -11.92
CA LEU A 317 11.92 9.57 -12.91
C LEU A 317 10.81 9.27 -13.92
N GLY A 318 9.55 9.56 -13.59
CA GLY A 318 8.38 9.17 -14.39
C GLY A 318 8.06 7.68 -14.22
N SER A 319 7.39 7.09 -15.21
CA SER A 319 7.06 5.66 -15.23
C SER A 319 8.28 4.80 -15.57
N PRO A 320 8.38 3.57 -15.07
CA PRO A 320 9.40 2.63 -15.52
C PRO A 320 9.15 2.19 -16.96
N ALA A 321 10.20 2.10 -17.77
CA ALA A 321 10.11 1.67 -19.17
C ALA A 321 9.89 0.15 -19.34
N GLY A 322 10.00 -0.62 -18.26
CA GLY A 322 9.83 -2.07 -18.26
C GLY A 322 9.83 -2.67 -16.87
N GLU A 323 9.75 -4.00 -16.83
CA GLU A 323 9.83 -4.75 -15.57
C GLU A 323 11.18 -4.56 -14.88
N PRO A 324 11.21 -4.58 -13.54
CA PRO A 324 12.48 -4.59 -12.81
C PRO A 324 13.35 -5.80 -13.22
N PRO A 325 14.67 -5.62 -13.42
CA PRO A 325 15.58 -6.75 -13.55
C PRO A 325 15.57 -7.64 -12.30
N ALA A 326 15.82 -8.93 -12.48
CA ALA A 326 16.08 -9.83 -11.37
C ALA A 326 17.42 -9.49 -10.70
N PRO A 327 17.50 -9.43 -9.36
CA PRO A 327 18.75 -9.33 -8.62
C PRO A 327 19.76 -10.41 -9.03
N LYS A 328 21.03 -10.01 -9.22
CA LYS A 328 22.13 -10.92 -9.57
C LYS A 328 23.38 -10.55 -8.76
N PRO A 329 24.00 -11.50 -8.06
CA PRO A 329 25.24 -11.24 -7.30
C PRO A 329 26.32 -10.60 -8.16
N ALA A 330 27.07 -9.65 -7.59
CA ALA A 330 28.20 -8.97 -8.21
C ALA A 330 27.94 -8.34 -9.60
N THR A 331 26.68 -8.17 -10.01
CA THR A 331 26.32 -7.74 -11.37
C THR A 331 25.64 -6.38 -11.31
N LEU A 332 26.08 -5.44 -12.15
CA LEU A 332 25.41 -4.15 -12.30
C LEU A 332 23.96 -4.37 -12.78
N ALA A 333 23.02 -3.95 -11.95
CA ALA A 333 21.62 -3.84 -12.30
C ALA A 333 21.32 -2.43 -12.83
N ARG A 334 20.44 -2.38 -13.84
CA ARG A 334 20.06 -1.16 -14.54
C ARG A 334 18.56 -1.17 -14.80
N ARG A 335 17.90 -0.05 -14.50
CA ARG A 335 16.48 0.13 -14.80
C ARG A 335 16.22 1.49 -15.44
N GLU A 336 15.54 1.47 -16.57
CA GLU A 336 15.14 2.67 -17.31
C GLU A 336 13.77 3.18 -16.85
N PHE A 337 13.67 4.51 -16.78
CA PHE A 337 12.44 5.26 -16.55
C PHE A 337 12.32 6.36 -17.63
N GLU A 338 11.13 6.95 -17.78
CA GLU A 338 10.85 8.00 -18.76
C GLU A 338 11.85 9.18 -18.72
N HIS A 339 12.35 9.54 -17.54
CA HIS A 339 13.19 10.73 -17.33
C HIS A 339 14.55 10.42 -16.70
N GLY A 340 14.93 9.14 -16.59
CA GLY A 340 16.21 8.78 -16.00
C GLY A 340 16.48 7.29 -15.96
N THR A 341 17.70 6.96 -15.55
CA THR A 341 18.16 5.59 -15.38
C THR A 341 18.61 5.42 -13.95
N VAL A 342 18.23 4.32 -13.32
CA VAL A 342 18.75 3.93 -12.01
C VAL A 342 19.74 2.78 -12.18
N LEU A 343 20.90 2.92 -11.58
CA LEU A 343 21.99 1.96 -11.61
C LEU A 343 22.26 1.47 -10.18
N TRP A 344 22.44 0.17 -10.02
CA TRP A 344 22.79 -0.45 -8.75
C TRP A 344 23.88 -1.49 -8.97
N LEU A 345 25.03 -1.30 -8.32
CA LEU A 345 26.09 -2.31 -8.28
C LEU A 345 26.11 -2.94 -6.87
N PRO A 346 25.80 -4.23 -6.73
CA PRO A 346 25.88 -4.95 -5.46
C PRO A 346 27.26 -4.83 -4.79
N GLY A 347 27.29 -4.78 -3.47
CA GLY A 347 28.53 -4.57 -2.69
C GLY A 347 29.50 -5.75 -2.73
N ASP A 348 29.07 -6.91 -3.20
CA ASP A 348 29.90 -8.10 -3.45
C ASP A 348 30.58 -8.07 -4.84
N ALA A 349 30.34 -7.03 -5.65
CA ALA A 349 31.07 -6.82 -6.90
C ALA A 349 32.56 -6.58 -6.64
N GLN A 350 33.41 -7.37 -7.28
CA GLN A 350 34.87 -7.31 -7.09
C GLN A 350 35.54 -6.13 -7.82
N SER A 351 34.85 -5.54 -8.79
CA SER A 351 35.36 -4.43 -9.59
C SER A 351 34.27 -3.42 -9.92
N PRO A 352 34.62 -2.15 -10.15
CA PRO A 352 33.69 -1.16 -10.68
C PRO A 352 33.13 -1.58 -12.04
N ALA A 353 31.88 -1.20 -12.30
CA ALA A 353 31.28 -1.34 -13.62
C ALA A 353 31.40 -0.03 -14.42
N VAL A 354 31.72 -0.14 -15.71
CA VAL A 354 31.73 0.99 -16.64
C VAL A 354 30.43 0.99 -17.45
N VAL A 355 29.77 2.14 -17.54
CA VAL A 355 28.47 2.29 -18.20
C VAL A 355 28.53 3.37 -19.26
N ALA A 356 28.20 3.03 -20.50
CA ALA A 356 27.95 4.00 -21.56
C ALA A 356 26.62 4.73 -21.29
N LEU A 357 26.67 6.05 -21.17
CA LEU A 357 25.50 6.89 -20.81
C LEU A 357 24.73 7.41 -22.04
N GLY A 358 25.33 7.30 -23.22
CA GLY A 358 24.76 7.79 -24.49
C GLY A 358 24.62 9.32 -24.54
N GLY A 359 25.44 10.04 -23.77
CA GLY A 359 25.43 11.50 -23.66
C GLY A 359 25.59 12.01 -22.22
N PRO A 360 25.71 13.35 -22.03
CA PRO A 360 25.79 13.95 -20.71
C PRO A 360 24.57 13.63 -19.85
N ARG A 361 24.79 13.28 -18.58
CA ARG A 361 23.74 13.02 -17.58
C ARG A 361 24.02 13.81 -16.31
N VAL A 362 23.00 14.06 -15.50
CA VAL A 362 23.14 14.65 -14.16
C VAL A 362 22.92 13.56 -13.13
N GLU A 363 23.88 13.36 -12.24
CA GLU A 363 23.72 12.45 -11.11
C GLU A 363 22.78 13.08 -10.08
N ALA A 364 21.68 12.39 -9.77
CA ALA A 364 20.64 12.92 -8.87
C ALA A 364 21.12 13.18 -7.42
N VAL A 365 22.13 12.44 -6.96
CA VAL A 365 22.66 12.57 -5.59
C VAL A 365 23.57 13.77 -5.45
N SER A 366 24.50 13.97 -6.41
CA SER A 366 25.52 15.01 -6.31
C SER A 366 25.24 16.27 -7.14
N GLY A 367 24.28 16.21 -8.07
CA GLY A 367 24.01 17.25 -9.06
C GLY A 367 25.10 17.39 -10.12
N LYS A 368 26.15 16.56 -10.10
CA LYS A 368 27.28 16.65 -11.04
C LYS A 368 26.85 16.15 -12.42
N THR A 369 27.31 16.87 -13.44
CA THR A 369 27.21 16.38 -14.83
C THR A 369 28.27 15.32 -15.06
N VAL A 370 27.84 14.10 -15.39
CA VAL A 370 28.69 12.99 -15.83
C VAL A 370 28.72 12.99 -17.35
N ARG A 371 29.94 12.92 -17.91
CA ARG A 371 30.16 12.83 -19.36
C ARG A 371 30.88 11.52 -19.65
N GLU A 372 30.58 10.94 -20.80
CA GLU A 372 31.35 9.82 -21.34
C GLU A 372 32.79 10.32 -21.58
N VAL A 373 33.77 9.61 -21.02
CA VAL A 373 35.20 9.94 -21.11
C VAL A 373 35.81 9.19 -22.28
#